data_AF-A0A9E4S1K4-F1
#
_entry.id   AF-A0A9E4S1K4-F1
#
_cell.length_a   1.000
_cell.length_b   1.000
_cell.length_c   1.000
_cell.angle_alpha   90.00
_cell.angle_beta   90.00
_cell.angle_gamma   90.00
#
_symmetry.space_group_name_H-M   'P 1'
#
loop_
_entity.id
_entity.type
_entity.pdbx_description
1 polymer ?
#
loop_
_entity_poly.entity_id
_entity_poly.type
_entity_poly.pdbx_seq_one_letter_code
_entity_poly.pdbx_strand_id
1 'polypeptide(L)' 'MPTTAPYGSWQSPITTDLIVSGSIGLSQLALDGEDIYWVEMRPSEGGRMVLVKRTPDGGIVDITPEPFSV' A
#
# COMPACT_ATOMS: atom_id res chain seq x y z
N MET A 1 0.76 1.18 -35.78
CA MET A 1 1.43 2.46 -36.13
C MET A 1 1.27 3.39 -34.93
N PRO A 2 2.33 4.02 -34.42
CA PRO A 2 2.19 5.05 -33.37
C PRO A 2 1.43 6.27 -33.91
N THR A 3 0.68 6.95 -33.04
CA THR A 3 -0.07 8.17 -33.38
C THR A 3 0.73 9.39 -32.98
N THR A 4 0.99 10.30 -33.93
CA THR A 4 1.66 11.59 -33.65
C THR A 4 0.67 12.53 -32.97
N ALA A 5 1.06 13.12 -31.83
CA ALA A 5 0.28 14.18 -31.17
C ALA A 5 1.20 15.26 -30.59
N PRO A 6 0.69 16.50 -30.38
CA PRO A 6 1.40 17.58 -29.70
C PRO A 6 1.96 17.18 -28.33
N TYR A 7 2.98 17.89 -27.88
CA TYR A 7 3.51 17.72 -26.52
C TYR A 7 2.41 17.96 -25.48
N GLY A 8 2.27 17.03 -24.53
CA GLY A 8 1.26 17.08 -23.47
C GLY A 8 -0.12 16.52 -23.84
N SER A 9 -0.36 16.11 -25.09
CA SER A 9 -1.64 15.53 -25.51
C SER A 9 -1.58 14.03 -25.82
N TRP A 10 -0.48 13.36 -25.45
CA TRP A 10 -0.41 11.91 -25.53
C TRP A 10 -1.40 11.30 -24.56
N GLN A 11 -2.20 10.36 -25.04
CA GLN A 11 -3.08 9.59 -24.18
C GLN A 11 -2.21 8.79 -23.20
N SER A 12 -2.24 9.21 -21.94
CA SER A 12 -1.52 8.56 -20.85
C SER A 12 -2.36 7.41 -20.30
N PRO A 13 -1.80 6.20 -20.14
CA PRO A 13 -2.45 5.13 -19.39
C PRO A 13 -2.46 5.41 -17.87
N ILE A 14 -1.69 6.40 -17.40
CA ILE A 14 -1.64 6.83 -15.99
C ILE A 14 -2.75 7.86 -15.78
N THR A 15 -3.84 7.44 -15.14
CA THR A 15 -4.99 8.28 -14.79
C THR A 15 -4.77 9.01 -13.46
N THR A 16 -5.59 10.03 -13.18
CA THR A 16 -5.60 10.68 -11.87
C THR A 16 -5.96 9.69 -10.76
N ASP A 17 -6.87 8.74 -11.02
CA ASP A 17 -7.23 7.69 -10.07
C ASP A 17 -6.03 6.81 -9.71
N LEU A 18 -5.14 6.51 -10.66
CA LEU A 18 -3.90 5.75 -10.39
C LEU A 18 -2.89 6.54 -9.53
N ILE A 19 -2.97 7.87 -9.54
CA ILE A 19 -2.13 8.72 -8.69
C ILE A 19 -2.74 8.84 -7.29
N VAL A 20 -4.06 9.00 -7.22
CA VAL A 20 -4.80 9.24 -5.97
C VAL A 20 -5.08 7.96 -5.19
N SER A 21 -5.11 6.79 -5.85
CA SER A 21 -5.30 5.49 -5.18
C SER A 21 -4.32 5.24 -4.04
N GLY A 22 -3.19 5.96 -4.04
CA GLY A 22 -2.19 5.90 -2.98
C GLY A 22 -1.45 4.57 -3.02
N SER A 23 -0.15 4.60 -2.79
CA SER A 23 0.61 3.37 -2.61
C SER A 23 0.56 2.95 -1.16
N ILE A 24 0.42 1.64 -0.92
CA ILE A 24 0.64 1.07 0.40
C ILE A 24 2.11 1.30 0.77
N GLY A 25 2.35 1.89 1.95
CA GLY A 25 3.70 2.09 2.48
C GLY A 25 4.05 0.98 3.47
N LEU A 26 5.14 0.25 3.22
CA LEU A 26 5.63 -0.78 4.16
C LEU A 26 6.85 -0.26 4.92
N SER A 27 6.84 -0.42 6.23
CA SER A 27 7.93 0.06 7.09
C SER A 27 8.09 -0.81 8.34
N GLN A 28 9.16 -0.56 9.11
CA GLN A 28 9.37 -1.16 10.44
C GLN A 28 9.24 -2.69 10.47
N LEU A 29 9.93 -3.37 9.54
CA LEU A 29 9.97 -4.83 9.50
C LEU A 29 10.57 -5.40 10.80
N ALA A 30 9.90 -6.38 11.39
CA ALA A 30 10.35 -7.10 12.58
C ALA A 30 10.05 -8.60 12.47
N LEU A 31 10.85 -9.40 13.15
CA LEU A 31 10.72 -10.86 13.21
C LEU A 31 10.51 -11.28 14.67
N ASP A 32 9.58 -12.19 14.91
CA ASP A 32 9.36 -12.86 16.20
C ASP A 32 9.15 -14.37 15.96
N GLY A 33 10.20 -15.15 16.21
CA GLY A 33 10.22 -16.55 15.80
C GLY A 33 10.06 -16.70 14.28
N GLU A 34 9.00 -17.39 13.87
CA GLU A 34 8.64 -17.60 12.45
C GLU A 34 7.61 -16.57 11.93
N ASP A 35 7.12 -15.70 12.81
CA ASP A 35 6.19 -14.63 12.46
C ASP A 35 6.94 -13.39 11.93
N ILE A 36 6.37 -12.74 10.92
CA ILE A 36 6.89 -11.51 10.33
C ILE A 36 5.91 -10.38 10.58
N TYR A 37 6.39 -9.23 11.04
CA TYR A 37 5.59 -8.05 11.29
C TYR A 37 6.09 -6.86 10.48
N TRP A 38 5.17 -5.99 10.07
CA TRP A 38 5.49 -4.69 9.49
C TRP A 38 4.40 -3.67 9.82
N VAL A 39 4.74 -2.39 9.69
CA VAL A 39 3.76 -1.32 9.73
C VAL A 39 3.39 -0.93 8.30
N GLU A 40 2.08 -0.96 8.03
CA GLU A 40 1.48 -0.67 6.74
C GLU A 40 0.71 0.66 6.78
N MET A 41 1.08 1.60 5.91
CA MET A 41 0.35 2.85 5.71
C MET A 41 -0.77 2.64 4.69
N ARG A 42 -2.01 2.98 5.08
CA ARG A 42 -3.21 2.81 4.27
C ARG A 42 -3.84 4.16 3.89
N PRO A 43 -3.54 4.69 2.69
CA PRO A 43 -4.09 5.96 2.22
C PRO A 43 -5.62 5.98 2.20
N SER A 44 -6.24 4.86 1.80
CA SER A 44 -7.69 4.69 1.72
C SER A 44 -8.39 4.70 3.08
N GLU A 45 -7.65 4.49 4.17
CA GLU A 45 -8.16 4.49 5.55
C GLU A 45 -7.76 5.79 6.29
N GLY A 46 -7.70 6.92 5.58
CA GLY A 46 -7.32 8.21 6.17
C GLY A 46 -5.84 8.31 6.56
N GLY A 47 -4.98 7.48 5.95
CA GLY A 47 -3.55 7.44 6.26
C GLY A 47 -3.19 6.66 7.52
N ARG A 48 -4.08 5.74 7.95
CA ARG A 48 -3.86 4.89 9.12
C ARG A 48 -2.62 4.03 8.96
N MET A 49 -1.88 3.87 10.06
CA MET A 49 -0.71 3.00 10.17
C MET A 49 -1.12 1.73 10.93
N VAL A 50 -1.01 0.58 10.28
CA VAL A 50 -1.52 -0.71 10.79
C VAL A 50 -0.35 -1.63 11.07
N LEU A 51 -0.26 -2.18 12.28
CA LEU A 51 0.63 -3.30 12.53
C LEU A 51 0.03 -4.54 11.89
N VAL A 52 0.76 -5.13 10.94
CA VAL A 52 0.35 -6.34 10.23
C VAL A 52 1.27 -7.48 10.62
N LYS A 53 0.70 -8.67 10.74
CA LYS A 53 1.42 -9.92 10.99
C LYS A 53 1.24 -10.87 9.82
N ARG A 54 2.33 -11.49 9.39
CA ARG A 54 2.33 -12.69 8.55
C ARG A 54 2.75 -13.91 9.37
N THR A 55 1.90 -14.91 9.41
CA THR A 55 2.13 -16.20 10.08
C THR A 55 2.99 -17.14 9.23
N PRO A 56 3.55 -18.22 9.81
CA PRO A 56 4.46 -19.12 9.10
C PRO A 56 3.78 -19.88 7.95
N ASP A 57 2.48 -20.17 8.09
CA ASP A 57 1.61 -20.73 7.06
C ASP A 57 1.24 -19.73 5.95
N GLY A 58 1.69 -18.48 6.07
CA GLY A 58 1.52 -17.42 5.08
C GLY A 58 0.25 -16.59 5.25
N GLY A 59 -0.55 -16.83 6.28
CA GLY A 59 -1.69 -15.97 6.63
C GLY A 59 -1.23 -14.54 6.93
N ILE A 60 -2.03 -13.54 6.54
CA ILE A 60 -1.79 -12.12 6.81
C ILE A 60 -2.97 -11.58 7.60
N VAL A 61 -2.70 -10.93 8.72
CA VAL A 61 -3.71 -10.43 9.65
C VAL A 61 -3.32 -9.06 10.20
N ASP A 62 -4.33 -8.18 10.27
CA ASP A 62 -4.22 -6.87 10.93
C ASP A 62 -4.25 -7.05 12.44
N ILE A 63 -3.20 -6.61 13.12
CA ILE A 63 -3.12 -6.61 14.58
C ILE A 63 -3.74 -5.32 15.15
N THR A 64 -3.68 -4.22 14.41
CA THR A 64 -4.28 -2.94 14.80
C THR A 64 -5.69 -2.80 14.21
N PRO A 65 -6.77 -3.00 14.99
CA PRO A 65 -8.13 -2.83 14.50
C PRO A 65 -8.47 -1.35 14.27
N GLU A 66 -9.45 -1.08 13.42
CA GLU A 66 -10.02 0.27 13.32
C GLU A 66 -10.66 0.69 14.66
N PRO A 67 -10.57 1.98 15.06
CA PRO A 67 -9.96 3.10 14.33
C PRO A 67 -8.49 3.37 14.73
N PHE A 68 -7.80 2.43 15.36
CA PHE A 68 -6.48 2.68 15.94
C PHE A 68 -5.37 2.76 14.90
N SER A 69 -4.32 3.52 15.22
CA SER A 69 -3.10 3.71 14.41
C SER A 69 -1.88 3.65 15.32
N VAL A 70 -0.76 3.12 14.80
CA VAL A 70 0.52 2.96 15.53
C VAL A 70 1.67 3.76 14.93
#